data_AF-A0A9E5HHX6-F1
#
_entry.id   AF-A0A9E5HHX6-F1
#
_cell.length_a   1.000
_cell.length_b   1.000
_cell.length_c   1.000
_cell.angle_alpha   90.00
_cell.angle_beta   90.00
_cell.angle_gamma   90.00
#
_symmetry.space_group_name_H-M   'P 1'
#
loop_
_entity.id
_entity.type
_entity.pdbx_description
1 polymer ?
#
loop_
_entity_poly.entity_id
_entity_poly.type
_entity_poly.pdbx_seq_one_letter_code
_entity_poly.pdbx_strand_id
1 'polypeptide(L)' 'MEHFRTIEKAQYWLRCKWPEMTTQRSEALLKTQLAIDCLIPVVEAKNAFITAAHAAGYSTRTAI' A
#
# COMPACT_ATOMS: atom_id res chain seq x y z
N MET A 1 1.76 16.70 -3.92
CA MET A 1 1.62 15.32 -4.44
C MET A 1 2.74 14.47 -3.87
N GLU A 2 2.44 13.51 -3.00
CA GLU A 2 3.47 12.62 -2.43
C GLU A 2 3.78 11.45 -3.38
N HIS A 3 5.06 11.19 -3.62
CA HIS A 3 5.51 10.04 -4.40
C HIS A 3 5.90 8.90 -3.45
N PHE A 4 5.14 7.81 -3.46
CA PHE A 4 5.47 6.57 -2.76
C PHE A 4 6.51 5.80 -3.58
N ARG A 5 7.78 6.21 -3.49
CA ARG A 5 8.89 5.56 -4.24
C ARG A 5 9.47 4.33 -3.52
N THR A 6 9.20 4.18 -2.23
CA THR A 6 9.70 3.05 -1.42
C THR A 6 8.55 2.34 -0.72
N ILE A 7 8.69 1.01 -0.62
CA ILE A 7 7.74 0.14 0.08
C ILE A 7 7.62 0.53 1.56
N GLU A 8 8.70 1.01 2.18
CA GLU A 8 8.71 1.54 3.54
C GLU A 8 7.78 2.75 3.73
N LYS A 9 7.76 3.68 2.76
CA LYS A 9 6.82 4.83 2.81
C LYS A 9 5.38 4.36 2.71
N ALA A 10 5.10 3.35 1.87
CA ALA A 10 3.78 2.76 1.76
C ALA A 10 3.37 2.08 3.09
N GLN A 11 4.30 1.36 3.73
CA GLN A 11 4.08 0.74 5.04
C GLN A 11 3.77 1.77 6.13
N TYR A 12 4.56 2.84 6.19
CA TYR A 12 4.37 3.90 7.17
C TYR A 12 3.00 4.57 7.01
N TRP A 13 2.58 4.82 5.77
CA TRP A 13 1.28 5.40 5.49
C TRP A 13 0.12 4.46 5.88
N LEU A 14 0.24 3.18 5.54
CA LEU A 14 -0.71 2.14 5.97
C LEU A 14 -0.80 2.00 7.49
N ARG A 15 0.28 2.27 8.24
CA ARG A 15 0.26 2.22 9.72
C ARG A 15 -0.27 3.49 10.37
N CYS A 16 0.23 4.65 9.97
CA CYS A 16 0.04 5.89 10.73
C CYS A 16 -1.01 6.84 10.16
N LYS A 17 -1.30 6.79 8.85
CA LYS A 17 -2.12 7.82 8.17
C LYS A 17 -3.41 7.28 7.54
N TRP A 18 -3.69 5.99 7.73
CA TRP A 18 -4.83 5.35 7.11
C TRP A 18 -6.13 5.61 7.88
N PRO A 19 -7.22 6.09 7.23
CA PRO A 19 -8.41 6.61 7.90
C PRO A 19 -9.27 5.52 8.58
N GLU A 20 -9.30 4.30 8.05
CA GLU A 20 -10.09 3.19 8.63
C GLU A 20 -9.35 1.85 8.59
N MET A 21 -9.54 1.01 9.62
CA MET A 21 -9.04 -0.37 9.59
C MET A 21 -9.96 -1.24 8.74
N THR A 22 -9.66 -1.31 7.45
CA THR A 22 -10.33 -2.20 6.49
C THR A 22 -9.50 -3.47 6.28
N THR A 23 -10.15 -4.58 5.91
CA THR A 23 -9.47 -5.85 5.61
C THR A 23 -8.40 -5.68 4.52
N GLN A 24 -8.66 -4.79 3.55
CA GLN A 24 -7.73 -4.46 2.47
C GLN A 24 -6.47 -3.74 2.99
N ARG A 25 -6.59 -2.92 4.04
CA ARG A 25 -5.43 -2.29 4.70
C ARG A 25 -4.53 -3.35 5.32
N SER A 26 -5.10 -4.32 6.03
CA SER A 26 -4.34 -5.41 6.65
C SER A 26 -3.64 -6.27 5.61
N GLU A 27 -4.32 -6.58 4.51
CA GLU A 27 -3.73 -7.32 3.39
C GLU A 27 -2.59 -6.52 2.72
N ALA A 28 -2.81 -5.23 2.46
CA ALA A 28 -1.77 -4.36 1.90
C ALA A 28 -0.57 -4.25 2.84
N LEU A 29 -0.77 -4.19 4.16
CA LEU A 29 0.30 -4.17 5.14
C LEU A 29 1.09 -5.48 5.11
N LEU A 30 0.41 -6.63 5.05
CA LEU A 30 1.03 -7.94 4.97
C LEU A 30 1.86 -8.08 3.68
N LYS A 31 1.29 -7.78 2.52
CA LYS A 31 2.02 -7.84 1.24
C LYS A 31 3.19 -6.87 1.20
N THR A 32 3.04 -5.68 1.79
CA THR A 32 4.13 -4.71 1.93
C THR A 32 5.26 -5.28 2.78
N GLN A 33 4.96 -5.93 3.90
CA GLN A 33 5.97 -6.60 4.73
C GLN A 33 6.65 -7.74 3.97
N LEU A 34 5.88 -8.63 3.35
CA LEU A 34 6.42 -9.73 2.55
C LEU A 34 7.34 -9.25 1.42
N ALA A 35 7.05 -8.10 0.81
CA ALA A 35 7.91 -7.53 -0.22
C ALA A 35 9.19 -6.90 0.36
N ILE A 36 9.15 -6.33 1.57
CA ILE A 36 10.36 -5.89 2.30
C ILE A 36 11.24 -7.10 2.62
N ASP A 37 10.64 -8.21 3.05
CA ASP A 37 11.32 -9.48 3.29
C ASP A 37 11.75 -10.20 1.99
N CYS A 38 11.53 -9.58 0.81
CA CYS A 38 11.81 -10.15 -0.52
C CYS A 38 11.12 -11.50 -0.81
N LEU A 39 10.06 -11.83 -0.07
CA LEU A 39 9.28 -13.06 -0.22
C LEU A 39 8.28 -12.99 -1.37
N ILE A 40 7.87 -11.78 -1.76
CA ILE A 40 6.99 -11.54 -2.91
C ILE A 40 7.50 -10.38 -3.78
N PRO A 41 7.09 -10.32 -5.06
CA PRO A 41 7.41 -9.20 -5.94
C PRO A 41 6.85 -7.87 -5.41
N VAL A 42 7.60 -6.78 -5.61
CA VAL A 42 7.17 -5.41 -5.25
C VAL A 42 5.85 -5.01 -5.94
N VAL A 43 5.60 -5.54 -7.15
CA VAL A 43 4.36 -5.29 -7.90
C VAL A 43 3.12 -5.85 -7.19
N GLU A 44 3.23 -6.98 -6.49
CA GLU A 44 2.15 -7.57 -5.69
C GLU A 44 1.78 -6.66 -4.52
N ALA A 45 2.80 -6.15 -3.80
CA ALA A 45 2.61 -5.19 -2.71
C ALA A 45 2.00 -3.88 -3.22
N LYS A 46 2.47 -3.38 -4.37
CA LYS A 46 1.91 -2.18 -5.02
C LYS A 46 0.43 -2.37 -5.39
N ASN A 47 0.07 -3.50 -5.98
CA ASN A 47 -1.32 -3.77 -6.36
C ASN A 47 -2.22 -3.84 -5.12
N ALA A 48 -1.80 -4.51 -4.05
CA ALA A 48 -2.55 -4.53 -2.80
C ALA A 48 -2.68 -3.14 -2.17
N PHE A 49 -1.63 -2.32 -2.23
CA PHE A 49 -1.69 -0.92 -1.79
C PHE A 49 -2.70 -0.09 -2.59
N ILE A 50 -2.75 -0.26 -3.93
CA ILE A 50 -3.73 0.42 -4.79
C ILE A 50 -5.15 -0.04 -4.46
N THR A 51 -5.37 -1.34 -4.30
CA THR A 51 -6.68 -1.88 -3.91
C THR A 51 -7.13 -1.34 -2.55
N ALA A 52 -6.22 -1.30 -1.57
CA ALA A 52 -6.51 -0.69 -0.28
C ALA A 52 -6.86 0.80 -0.44
N ALA A 53 -6.07 1.55 -1.20
CA ALA A 53 -6.30 2.98 -1.45
C ALA A 53 -7.70 3.21 -2.07
N HIS A 54 -8.08 2.42 -3.08
CA HIS A 54 -9.41 2.45 -3.67
C HIS A 54 -10.51 2.11 -2.67
N ALA A 55 -10.33 1.07 -1.84
CA ALA A 55 -11.29 0.69 -0.81
C ALA A 55 -11.48 1.78 0.25
N ALA A 56 -10.44 2.57 0.52
CA ALA A 56 -10.49 3.72 1.41
C ALA A 56 -10.96 5.02 0.71
N GLY A 57 -11.38 4.95 -0.56
CA GLY A 57 -11.86 6.10 -1.33
C GLY A 57 -10.77 7.02 -1.88
N TYR A 58 -9.49 6.65 -1.77
CA TYR A 58 -8.39 7.39 -2.36
C TYR A 58 -8.25 7.06 -3.86
N SER A 59 -8.20 8.11 -4.68
CA SER A 59 -7.92 7.99 -6.11
C SER A 59 -6.42 7.95 -6.35
N THR A 60 -5.85 6.78 -6.65
CA THR A 60 -4.46 6.68 -7.10
C THR A 60 -4.38 7.19 -8.53
N ARG A 61 -4.06 8.47 -8.72
CA ARG A 61 -3.74 8.98 -10.06
C ARG A 61 -2.39 8.41 -10.49
N THR A 62 -2.42 7.29 -11.18
CA THR A 62 -1.31 6.85 -12.03
C THR A 62 -1.13 7.92 -13.09
N ALA A 63 -0.11 8.75 -12.94
CA ALA A 63 0.37 9.59 -14.03
C ALA A 63 0.83 8.64 -15.14
N ILE A 64 0.08 8.66 -16.25
CA ILE A 64 0.43 8.05 -17.52
C ILE A 64 1.62 8.79 -18.15
#